data_AF-A0A098EI68-F1
#
_entry.id   AF-A0A098EI68-F1
#
_cell.length_a   1.000
_cell.length_b   1.000
_cell.length_c   1.000
_cell.angle_alpha   90.00
_cell.angle_beta   90.00
_cell.angle_gamma   90.00
#
_symmetry.space_group_name_H-M   'P 1'
#
loop_
_entity.id
_entity.type
_entity.pdbx_description
1 polymer ?
#
loop_
_entity_poly.entity_id
_entity_poly.type
_entity_poly.pdbx_seq_one_letter_code
_entity_poly.pdbx_strand_id
1 'polypeptide(L)' 'MDNKQYSDSWQRKITTKLIGNFEGMDEAEFNADYNKLDDEYQSRVDRAIREFADAAVGDEHWDSDD' A
#
# COMPACT_ATOMS: atom_id res chain seq x y z
N MET A 1 -13.98 2.94 23.82
CA MET A 1 -12.97 3.10 22.77
C MET A 1 -13.71 3.64 21.57
N ASP A 2 -13.64 4.95 21.36
CA ASP A 2 -14.25 5.63 20.23
C ASP A 2 -13.60 5.10 18.95
N ASN A 3 -14.24 4.11 18.32
CA ASN A 3 -13.82 3.58 17.03
C ASN A 3 -14.10 4.68 16.00
N LYS A 4 -13.16 5.62 15.86
CA LYS A 4 -13.25 6.73 14.91
C LYS A 4 -13.05 6.16 13.52
N GLN A 5 -14.10 5.50 13.03
CA GLN A 5 -14.14 4.93 11.71
C GLN A 5 -14.10 6.08 10.72
N TYR A 6 -12.96 6.26 10.07
CA TYR A 6 -12.82 7.26 9.03
C TYR A 6 -13.73 6.89 7.86
N SER A 7 -14.33 7.86 7.19
CA SER A 7 -15.17 7.57 6.02
C SER A 7 -14.39 6.82 4.96
N ASP A 8 -15.06 5.90 4.25
CA ASP A 8 -14.53 5.08 3.14
C ASP A 8 -13.63 5.88 2.19
N SER A 9 -14.10 7.08 1.78
CA SER A 9 -13.37 7.94 0.85
C SER A 9 -12.03 8.44 1.39
N TRP A 10 -11.91 8.62 2.71
CA TRP A 10 -10.66 9.01 3.36
C TRP A 10 -9.69 7.83 3.41
N GLN A 11 -10.18 6.65 3.81
CA GLN A 11 -9.37 5.43 3.86
C GLN A 11 -8.84 5.04 2.48
N ARG A 12 -9.66 5.20 1.44
CA ARG A 12 -9.26 5.00 0.05
C ARG A 12 -8.14 5.95 -0.37
N LYS A 13 -8.21 7.23 0.00
CA LYS A 13 -7.14 8.20 -0.25
C LYS A 13 -5.83 7.82 0.45
N ILE A 14 -5.91 7.44 1.72
CA ILE A 14 -4.73 6.99 2.49
C ILE A 14 -4.14 5.74 1.85
N THR A 15 -4.97 4.77 1.47
CA THR A 15 -4.53 3.54 0.79
C THR A 15 -3.77 3.86 -0.50
N THR A 16 -4.31 4.73 -1.36
CA THR A 16 -3.60 5.15 -2.59
C THR A 16 -2.30 5.90 -2.28
N LYS A 17 -2.27 6.74 -1.24
CA LYS A 17 -1.04 7.44 -0.82
C LYS A 17 0.02 6.43 -0.37
N LEU A 18 -0.35 5.47 0.48
CA LEU A 18 0.55 4.44 1.01
C LEU A 18 1.14 3.59 -0.11
N ILE A 19 0.32 3.11 -1.05
CA ILE A 19 0.78 2.30 -2.18
C ILE A 19 1.68 3.12 -3.12
N GLY A 20 1.27 4.34 -3.49
CA GLY A 20 1.99 5.13 -4.49
C GLY A 20 3.23 5.87 -3.99
N ASN A 21 3.39 6.02 -2.67
CA ASN A 21 4.57 6.66 -2.06
C ASN A 21 5.36 5.71 -1.16
N PHE A 22 5.04 4.41 -1.15
CA PHE A 22 5.69 3.42 -0.29
C PHE A 22 7.23 3.45 -0.41
N GLU A 23 7.78 3.57 -1.62
CA GLU A 23 9.23 3.55 -1.85
C GLU A 23 9.98 4.78 -1.31
N GLY A 24 9.30 5.91 -1.17
CA GLY A 24 9.89 7.19 -0.73
C GLY A 24 9.42 7.65 0.65
N MET A 25 8.55 6.88 1.31
CA MET A 25 7.96 7.23 2.59
C MET A 25 8.73 6.56 3.73
N ASP A 26 8.97 7.31 4.80
CA ASP A 26 9.53 6.76 6.04
C ASP A 26 8.63 5.67 6.62
N GLU A 27 9.22 4.58 7.10
CA GLU A 27 8.50 3.46 7.72
C GLU A 27 7.61 3.92 8.88
N ALA A 28 8.07 4.90 9.66
CA ALA A 28 7.29 5.47 10.76
C ALA A 28 6.03 6.22 10.26
N GLU A 29 6.13 6.96 9.15
CA GLU A 29 4.98 7.64 8.54
C GLU A 29 4.02 6.60 7.94
N PHE A 30 4.57 5.61 7.24
CA PHE A 30 3.79 4.51 6.68
C PHE A 30 2.99 3.78 7.74
N ASN A 31 3.65 3.34 8.83
CA ASN A 31 2.99 2.60 9.90
C ASN A 31 1.95 3.45 10.64
N ALA A 32 2.18 4.77 10.77
CA ALA A 32 1.22 5.68 11.39
C ALA A 32 -0.05 5.84 10.54
N ASP A 33 0.07 5.95 9.21
CA ASP A 33 -1.08 6.05 8.30
C ASP A 33 -1.76 4.68 8.10
N TYR A 34 -0.99 3.59 8.06
CA TYR A 34 -1.51 2.21 7.97
C TYR A 34 -2.37 1.83 9.19
N ASN A 35 -1.92 2.16 10.41
CA ASN A 35 -2.70 1.90 11.63
C ASN A 35 -4.01 2.69 11.73
N LYS A 36 -4.23 3.71 10.90
CA LYS A 36 -5.50 4.46 10.84
C LYS A 36 -6.54 3.81 9.92
N LEU A 37 -6.13 2.84 9.11
CA LEU A 37 -7.00 2.11 8.21
C LEU A 37 -7.74 0.99 8.95
N ASP A 38 -8.98 0.71 8.54
CA ASP A 38 -9.67 -0.52 8.93
C ASP A 38 -8.98 -1.74 8.28
N ASP A 39 -9.23 -2.91 8.87
CA ASP A 39 -8.65 -4.21 8.46
C ASP A 39 -8.80 -4.48 6.96
N GLU A 40 -9.94 -4.12 6.36
CA GLU A 40 -10.19 -4.25 4.92
C GLU A 40 -9.17 -3.45 4.09
N TYR A 41 -8.90 -2.21 4.46
CA TYR A 41 -8.00 -1.34 3.71
C TYR A 41 -6.54 -1.67 3.97
N GLN A 42 -6.20 -2.09 5.18
CA GLN A 42 -4.89 -2.67 5.49
C GLN A 42 -4.58 -3.85 4.57
N SER A 43 -5.54 -4.77 4.42
CA SER A 43 -5.43 -5.91 3.51
C SER A 43 -5.24 -5.48 2.04
N ARG A 44 -5.92 -4.40 1.61
CA ARG A 44 -5.74 -3.83 0.26
C ARG A 44 -4.35 -3.23 0.06
N VAL A 45 -3.81 -2.51 1.05
CA VAL A 45 -2.46 -1.94 0.97
C VAL A 45 -1.43 -3.06 0.87
N ASP A 46 -1.52 -4.07 1.74
CA ASP A 46 -0.58 -5.21 1.73
C ASP A 46 -0.61 -5.97 0.41
N ARG A 47 -1.81 -6.23 -0.12
CA ARG A 47 -1.98 -6.86 -1.44
C ARG A 47 -1.39 -6.01 -2.56
N ALA A 48 -1.64 -4.71 -2.56
CA ALA A 48 -1.14 -3.82 -3.61
C ALA A 48 0.39 -3.66 -3.55
N ILE A 49 0.99 -3.64 -2.35
CA ILE A 49 2.45 -3.65 -2.20
C ILE A 49 3.04 -4.95 -2.71
N ARG A 50 2.41 -6.11 -2.41
CA ARG A 50 2.83 -7.39 -2.98
C ARG A 50 2.69 -7.42 -4.49
N GLU A 51 1.55 -7.00 -5.04
CA GLU A 51 1.33 -6.95 -6.49
C GLU A 51 2.31 -5.97 -7.17
N PHE A 52 2.66 -4.86 -6.52
CA PHE A 52 3.68 -3.93 -7.01
C PHE A 52 5.09 -4.55 -6.96
N ALA A 53 5.44 -5.21 -5.86
CA ALA A 53 6.73 -5.91 -5.74
C ALA A 53 6.83 -7.08 -6.72
N ASP A 54 5.76 -7.84 -6.94
CA ASP A 54 5.68 -8.93 -7.90
C ASP A 54 5.74 -8.41 -9.34
N ALA A 55 5.10 -7.28 -9.64
CA ALA A 55 5.20 -6.61 -10.94
C ALA A 55 6.59 -6.00 -11.18
N ALA A 56 7.23 -5.42 -10.15
CA ALA A 56 8.58 -4.89 -10.23
C ALA A 56 9.63 -6.01 -10.37
N VAL A 57 9.40 -7.17 -9.77
CA VAL A 57 10.22 -8.39 -9.96
C VAL A 57 9.91 -9.08 -11.30
N GLY A 58 8.67 -9.01 -11.76
CA GLY A 58 8.20 -9.60 -13.02
C GLY A 58 8.65 -8.86 -14.28
N ASP A 59 9.16 -7.62 -14.16
CA ASP A 59 9.86 -6.92 -15.24
C ASP A 59 11.32 -7.40 -15.41
N GLU A 60 11.76 -8.38 -14.60
CA GLU A 60 12.92 -9.24 -14.93
C GLU A 60 12.54 -10.34 -15.95
N HIS A 61 11.55 -10.09 -16.83
CA HIS A 61 11.61 -10.66 -18.17
C HIS A 61 12.75 -9.97 -18.93
N TRP A 62 13.96 -10.35 -18.54
CA TRP A 62 15.07 -10.55 -19.46
C TRP A 62 14.60 -11.55 -20.52
N ASP A 63 13.84 -11.07 -21.50
CA ASP A 63 14.00 -11.57 -22.85
C ASP A 63 15.17 -10.78 -23.47
N SER A 64 16.35 -11.02 -22.90
CA SER A 64 17.59 -11.04 -23.64
C SER A 64 17.95 -12.52 -23.76
N ASP A 65 17.46 -13.21 -24.79
CA ASP A 65 18.19 -14.26 -25.52
C ASP A 65 17.42 -14.69 -26.80
N ASP A 66 17.56 -13.91 -27.88
CA ASP A 66 18.10 -14.32 -29.22
C ASP A 66 17.87 -13.22 -30.28
#